data_AF-P15956-F1
#
_entry.id   AF-P15956-F1
#
_cell.length_a   1.000
_cell.length_b   1.000
_cell.length_c   1.000
_cell.angle_alpha   90.00
_cell.angle_beta   90.00
_cell.angle_gamma   90.00
#
_symmetry.space_group_name_H-M   'P 1'
#
loop_
_entity.id
_entity.type
_entity.pdbx_description
1 polymer ?
#
loop_
_entity_poly.entity_id
_entity_poly.type
_entity_poly.pdbx_seq_one_letter_code
_entity_poly.pdbx_strand_id
1 'polypeptide(L)'
;MTTTTFFLFLIPVLAIILLAVNLIFSPHNPYQEKDSAFECGFHSFLGQNRTQFSISFFIFALLFLLFDLEILLVYPYVVSAYTNGIYGLVIMLVFFLVGTLGFAFELGKNALKIESRQVYNFNYKSWSGYSLIYNK
;
A
#
# COMPACT_ATOMS: atom_id res chain seq x y z
N MET A 1 33.67 18.24 6.28
CA MET A 1 32.33 17.65 6.05
C MET A 1 32.53 16.27 5.45
N THR A 2 31.90 15.24 6.01
CA THR A 2 31.98 13.89 5.44
C THR A 2 31.34 13.90 4.05
N THR A 3 31.83 13.08 3.11
CA THR A 3 31.22 12.93 1.78
C THR A 3 29.71 12.64 1.88
N THR A 4 29.29 11.89 2.90
CA THR A 4 27.89 11.61 3.21
C THR A 4 27.09 12.87 3.55
N THR A 5 27.61 13.75 4.42
CA THR A 5 26.92 15.01 4.74
C THR A 5 26.78 15.90 3.51
N PHE A 6 27.76 15.93 2.61
CA PHE A 6 27.67 16.68 1.36
C PHE A 6 26.53 16.19 0.46
N PHE A 7 26.42 14.88 0.23
CA PHE A 7 25.37 14.32 -0.63
C PHE A 7 23.95 14.51 -0.07
N LEU A 8 23.79 14.44 1.26
CA LEU A 8 22.49 14.67 1.91
C LEU A 8 21.90 16.05 1.60
N PHE A 9 22.74 17.08 1.44
CA PHE A 9 22.29 18.43 1.08
C PHE A 9 22.27 18.67 -0.43
N LEU A 10 23.25 18.13 -1.16
CA LEU A 10 23.35 18.36 -2.61
C LEU A 10 22.14 17.81 -3.38
N ILE A 11 21.65 16.62 -3.02
CA ILE A 11 20.52 15.97 -3.72
C ILE A 11 19.24 16.83 -3.70
N PRO A 12 18.70 17.23 -2.53
CA PRO A 12 17.48 18.05 -2.50
C PRO A 12 17.71 19.45 -3.08
N VAL A 13 18.89 20.05 -2.89
CA VAL A 13 19.20 21.37 -3.48
C VAL A 13 19.24 21.31 -5.00
N LEU A 14 19.85 20.28 -5.59
CA LEU A 14 19.86 20.08 -7.02
C LEU A 14 18.45 19.88 -7.58
N ALA A 15 17.60 19.11 -6.90
CA ALA A 15 16.20 18.93 -7.29
C ALA A 15 15.43 20.27 -7.30
N ILE A 16 15.64 21.12 -6.28
CA ILE A 16 15.04 22.47 -6.22
C ILE A 16 15.58 23.38 -7.34
N ILE A 17 16.88 23.34 -7.63
CA ILE A 17 17.48 24.12 -8.71
C ILE A 17 16.88 23.72 -10.06
N LEU A 18 16.79 22.41 -10.35
CA LEU A 18 16.21 21.93 -11.61
C LEU A 18 14.73 22.29 -11.74
N LEU A 19 13.97 22.24 -10.63
CA LEU A 19 12.58 22.73 -10.60
C LEU A 19 12.52 24.24 -10.86
N ALA A 20 13.38 25.05 -10.24
CA ALA A 20 13.42 26.49 -10.44
C ALA A 20 13.80 26.87 -11.89
N VAL A 21 14.77 26.16 -12.48
CA VAL A 21 15.12 26.30 -13.91
C VAL A 21 13.89 26.00 -14.77
N ASN A 22 13.17 24.91 -14.51
CA ASN A 22 11.95 24.61 -15.27
C ASN A 22 10.90 25.72 -15.12
N LEU A 23 10.65 26.21 -13.91
CA LEU A 23 9.65 27.28 -13.67
C LEU A 23 10.02 28.61 -14.36
N ILE A 24 11.31 28.92 -14.49
CA ILE A 24 11.79 30.15 -15.14
C ILE A 24 11.76 30.05 -16.67
N PHE A 25 12.16 28.90 -17.24
CA PHE A 25 12.33 28.75 -18.69
C PHE A 25 11.12 28.13 -19.39
N SER A 26 10.21 27.47 -18.68
CA SER A 26 9.05 26.80 -19.27
C SER A 26 7.95 27.80 -19.65
N PRO A 27 7.34 27.69 -20.84
CA PRO A 27 6.19 28.51 -21.21
C PRO A 27 4.97 28.16 -20.34
N HIS A 28 4.52 29.13 -19.55
CA HIS A 28 3.32 29.00 -18.73
C HIS A 28 2.10 29.61 -19.43
N ASN A 29 1.30 28.75 -20.08
CA ASN A 29 0.02 29.13 -20.70
C ASN A 29 -1.13 28.30 -20.09
N PRO A 30 -1.70 28.73 -18.94
CA PRO A 30 -2.86 28.10 -18.31
C PRO A 30 -4.16 28.54 -19.01
N TYR A 31 -5.07 27.60 -19.22
CA TYR A 31 -6.43 27.86 -19.70
C TYR A 31 -7.36 26.82 -19.09
N GLN A 32 -8.66 27.14 -19.02
CA GLN A 32 -9.63 26.41 -18.20
C GLN A 32 -9.67 24.90 -18.51
N GLU A 33 -9.58 24.51 -19.77
CA GLU A 33 -9.58 23.11 -20.20
C GLU A 33 -8.27 22.37 -19.88
N LYS A 34 -7.14 23.10 -19.75
CA LYS A 34 -5.83 22.53 -19.37
C LYS A 34 -5.66 22.39 -17.87
N ASP A 35 -6.29 23.28 -17.11
CA ASP A 35 -6.25 23.26 -15.65
C ASP A 35 -7.34 22.34 -15.04
N SER A 36 -8.33 21.93 -15.84
CA SER A 36 -9.36 20.95 -15.41
C SER A 36 -8.92 19.51 -15.66
N ALA A 37 -9.41 18.58 -14.83
CA ALA A 37 -9.08 17.16 -14.96
C ALA A 37 -9.61 16.61 -16.30
N PHE A 38 -8.79 15.80 -16.98
CA PHE A 38 -9.22 15.12 -18.19
C PHE A 38 -10.33 14.11 -17.84
N GLU A 39 -11.54 14.42 -18.27
CA GLU A 39 -12.68 13.53 -18.25
C GLU A 39 -13.21 13.48 -19.67
N CYS A 40 -13.58 12.30 -20.17
CA CYS A 40 -14.13 12.10 -21.51
C CYS A 40 -15.53 12.74 -21.69
N GLY A 41 -15.70 14.00 -21.29
CA GLY A 41 -16.95 14.77 -21.31
C GLY A 41 -17.76 14.71 -20.01
N PHE A 42 -17.22 14.17 -18.91
CA PHE A 42 -17.95 14.06 -17.64
C PHE A 42 -17.40 15.04 -16.59
N HIS A 43 -18.27 15.65 -15.78
CA HIS A 43 -17.82 16.39 -14.61
C HIS A 43 -17.56 15.41 -13.46
N SER A 44 -16.48 15.63 -12.70
CA SER A 44 -16.22 14.90 -11.46
C SER A 44 -17.47 14.95 -10.57
N PHE A 45 -17.99 13.78 -10.15
CA PHE A 45 -19.25 13.67 -9.43
C PHE A 45 -19.28 14.59 -8.19
N LEU A 46 -20.06 15.67 -8.27
CA LEU A 46 -20.31 16.57 -7.15
C LEU A 46 -21.13 15.83 -6.08
N GLY A 47 -20.50 15.46 -4.96
CA GLY A 47 -21.18 14.85 -3.81
C GLY A 47 -20.59 13.52 -3.32
N GLN A 48 -19.68 12.89 -4.06
CA GLN A 48 -18.94 11.70 -3.59
C GLN A 48 -17.44 11.84 -3.82
N ASN A 49 -16.73 12.29 -2.77
CA ASN A 49 -15.26 12.39 -2.77
C ASN A 49 -14.57 11.05 -2.45
N ARG A 50 -15.34 9.99 -2.25
CA ARG A 50 -14.83 8.66 -1.88
C ARG A 50 -15.37 7.65 -2.87
N THR A 51 -14.45 6.93 -3.50
CA THR A 51 -14.78 5.77 -4.31
C THR A 51 -14.95 4.54 -3.41
N GLN A 52 -15.83 3.62 -3.80
CA GLN A 52 -15.89 2.31 -3.16
C GLN A 52 -14.58 1.56 -3.44
N PHE A 53 -13.90 1.13 -2.38
CA PHE A 53 -12.71 0.29 -2.46
C PHE A 53 -12.93 -0.98 -1.63
N SER A 54 -12.24 -2.07 -1.99
CA SER A 54 -12.30 -3.30 -1.20
C SER A 54 -11.56 -3.14 0.12
N ILE A 55 -12.13 -3.68 1.20
CA ILE A 55 -11.50 -3.67 2.54
C ILE A 55 -10.12 -4.32 2.54
N SER A 56 -9.85 -5.22 1.58
CA SER A 56 -8.56 -5.90 1.40
C SER A 56 -7.40 -4.91 1.34
N PHE A 57 -7.54 -3.77 0.65
CA PHE A 57 -6.48 -2.75 0.57
C PHE A 57 -6.12 -2.16 1.94
N PHE A 58 -7.11 -1.96 2.80
CA PHE A 58 -6.88 -1.51 4.18
C PHE A 58 -6.17 -2.58 5.02
N ILE A 59 -6.57 -3.85 4.86
CA ILE A 59 -5.95 -4.98 5.55
C ILE A 59 -4.47 -5.12 5.15
N PHE A 60 -4.14 -4.96 3.87
CA PHE A 60 -2.74 -4.93 3.41
C PHE A 60 -1.93 -3.82 4.09
N ALA A 61 -2.47 -2.61 4.20
CA ALA A 61 -1.77 -1.49 4.85
C ALA A 61 -1.55 -1.73 6.36
N LEU A 62 -2.54 -2.27 7.05
CA LEU A 62 -2.44 -2.61 8.47
C LEU A 62 -1.43 -3.73 8.71
N LEU A 63 -1.45 -4.76 7.87
CA LEU A 63 -0.52 -5.89 7.91
C LEU A 63 0.92 -5.46 7.60
N PHE A 64 1.11 -4.54 6.66
CA PHE A 64 2.40 -3.90 6.41
C PHE A 64 2.93 -3.17 7.65
N LEU A 65 2.08 -2.36 8.30
CA LEU A 65 2.42 -1.66 9.54
C LEU A 65 2.81 -2.64 10.66
N LEU A 66 2.08 -3.75 10.80
CA LEU A 66 2.35 -4.77 11.79
C LEU A 66 3.73 -5.43 11.58
N PHE A 67 4.06 -5.84 10.35
CA PHE A 67 5.36 -6.46 10.07
C PHE A 67 6.53 -5.49 10.13
N ASP A 68 6.33 -4.24 9.74
CA ASP A 68 7.36 -3.20 9.88
C ASP A 68 7.70 -2.99 11.37
N LEU A 69 6.68 -2.95 12.22
CA LEU A 69 6.84 -2.86 13.68
C LEU A 69 7.53 -4.11 14.25
N GLU A 70 7.17 -5.31 13.80
CA GLU A 70 7.81 -6.56 14.23
C GLU A 70 9.32 -6.56 13.95
N ILE A 71 9.72 -6.16 12.74
CA ILE A 71 11.14 -6.06 12.35
C ILE A 71 11.87 -5.01 13.20
N LEU A 72 11.22 -3.87 13.46
CA LEU A 72 11.77 -2.83 14.33
C LEU A 72 12.02 -3.34 15.75
N LEU A 73 11.13 -4.19 16.30
CA LEU A 73 11.31 -4.77 17.64
C LEU A 73 12.40 -5.85 17.68
N VAL A 74 12.67 -6.53 16.57
CA VAL A 74 13.78 -7.49 16.46
C VAL A 74 15.13 -6.78 16.37
N TYR A 75 15.18 -5.55 15.84
CA TYR A 75 16.41 -4.81 15.60
C TYR A 75 17.32 -4.62 16.84
N PRO A 76 16.83 -4.22 18.03
CA PRO A 76 17.65 -4.13 19.23
C PRO A 76 18.33 -5.44 19.63
N TYR A 77 17.64 -6.58 19.45
CA TYR A 77 18.24 -7.89 19.70
C TYR A 77 19.39 -8.15 18.74
N VAL A 78 19.22 -7.87 17.44
CA VAL A 78 20.27 -8.06 16.42
C VAL A 78 21.52 -7.24 16.76
N VAL A 79 21.36 -5.99 17.19
CA VAL A 79 22.47 -5.11 17.58
C VAL A 79 23.17 -5.58 18.86
N SER A 80 22.44 -6.20 19.80
CA SER A 80 22.96 -6.66 21.10
C SER A 80 23.13 -8.18 21.21
N ALA A 81 23.18 -8.88 20.07
CA ALA A 81 23.22 -10.36 20.03
C ALA A 81 24.41 -10.94 20.82
N TYR A 82 25.56 -10.24 20.79
CA TYR A 82 26.77 -10.64 21.51
C TYR A 82 26.62 -10.58 23.04
N THR A 83 25.83 -9.64 23.58
CA THR A 83 25.68 -9.47 25.04
C THR A 83 24.59 -10.36 25.60
N ASN A 84 23.54 -10.63 24.83
CA ASN A 84 22.36 -11.36 25.31
C ASN A 84 22.47 -12.89 25.14
N GLY A 85 23.43 -13.37 24.33
CA GLY A 85 23.69 -14.79 24.11
C GLY A 85 22.45 -15.58 23.70
N ILE A 86 22.34 -16.82 24.22
CA ILE A 86 21.24 -17.74 23.91
C ILE A 86 19.91 -17.25 24.51
N TYR A 87 19.94 -16.55 25.64
CA TYR A 87 18.72 -16.07 26.31
C TYR A 87 17.95 -15.08 25.43
N GLY A 88 18.65 -14.07 24.88
CA GLY A 88 18.03 -13.12 23.95
C GLY A 88 17.52 -13.80 22.68
N LEU A 89 18.25 -14.80 22.18
CA LEU A 89 17.88 -15.56 20.99
C LEU A 89 16.54 -16.26 21.19
N VAL A 90 16.34 -16.93 22.32
CA VAL A 90 15.08 -17.63 22.62
C VAL A 90 13.91 -16.65 22.68
N ILE A 91 14.09 -15.49 23.35
CA ILE A 91 13.04 -14.47 23.43
C ILE A 91 12.67 -13.93 22.04
N MET A 92 13.67 -13.61 21.21
CA MET A 92 13.45 -13.13 19.85
C MET A 92 12.72 -14.16 19.00
N LEU A 93 13.13 -15.44 19.06
CA LEU A 93 12.47 -16.50 18.31
C LEU A 93 11.02 -16.71 18.76
N VAL A 94 10.74 -16.67 20.07
CA VAL A 94 9.36 -16.78 20.57
C VAL A 94 8.51 -15.61 20.07
N PHE A 95 9.04 -14.39 20.11
CA PHE A 95 8.36 -13.21 19.58
C PHE A 95 8.03 -13.35 18.09
N PHE A 96 9.01 -13.75 17.28
CA PHE A 96 8.84 -13.96 15.84
C PHE A 96 7.89 -15.13 15.51
N LEU A 97 7.92 -16.21 16.29
CA LEU A 97 6.98 -17.32 16.13
C LEU A 97 5.54 -16.88 16.39
N VAL A 98 5.30 -16.07 17.41
CA VAL A 98 3.95 -15.54 17.69
C VAL A 98 3.47 -14.62 16.56
N GLY A 99 4.32 -13.73 16.05
CA GLY A 99 4.00 -12.86 14.91
C GLY A 99 3.68 -13.63 13.63
N THR A 100 4.55 -14.59 13.27
CA THR A 100 4.36 -15.43 12.08
C THR A 100 3.12 -16.34 12.16
N LEU A 101 2.76 -16.84 13.34
CA LEU A 101 1.52 -17.60 13.54
C LEU A 101 0.27 -16.73 13.31
N GLY A 102 0.29 -15.49 13.83
CA GLY A 102 -0.78 -14.52 13.56
C GLY A 102 -0.93 -14.23 12.07
N PHE A 103 0.18 -14.08 11.35
CA PHE A 103 0.17 -13.89 9.91
C PHE A 103 -0.41 -15.08 9.15
N ALA A 104 0.05 -16.29 9.48
CA ALA A 104 -0.39 -17.52 8.84
C ALA A 104 -1.90 -17.73 9.01
N PHE A 105 -2.45 -17.37 10.18
CA PHE A 105 -3.88 -17.42 10.43
C PHE A 105 -4.67 -16.45 9.54
N GLU A 106 -4.24 -15.20 9.41
CA GLU A 106 -4.92 -14.22 8.54
C GLU A 106 -4.83 -14.58 7.05
N LEU A 107 -3.72 -15.19 6.62
CA LEU A 107 -3.60 -15.77 5.28
C LEU A 107 -4.63 -16.88 5.03
N GLY A 108 -4.81 -17.79 6.00
CA GLY A 108 -5.79 -18.88 5.91
C GLY A 108 -7.23 -18.40 5.80
N LYS A 109 -7.55 -17.21 6.33
CA LYS A 109 -8.87 -16.58 6.21
C LYS A 109 -9.13 -15.93 4.84
N ASN A 110 -8.17 -15.97 3.92
CA ASN A 110 -8.25 -15.33 2.61
C ASN A 110 -8.58 -13.81 2.69
N ALA A 111 -8.25 -13.15 3.80
CA ALA A 111 -8.54 -11.72 4.01
C ALA A 111 -7.86 -10.81 2.96
N LEU A 112 -6.77 -11.30 2.38
CA LEU A 112 -5.97 -10.63 1.35
C LEU A 112 -6.49 -10.87 -0.08
N LYS A 113 -7.53 -11.70 -0.26
CA LYS A 113 -8.11 -11.96 -1.57
C LYS A 113 -8.86 -10.71 -2.05
N ILE A 114 -8.49 -10.21 -3.22
CA ILE A 114 -9.17 -9.10 -3.87
C ILE A 114 -10.31 -9.69 -4.70
N GLU A 115 -11.54 -9.51 -4.23
CA GLU A 115 -12.70 -9.93 -5.01
C GLU A 115 -13.05 -8.89 -6.07
N SER A 116 -13.01 -9.30 -7.34
CA SER A 116 -13.58 -8.52 -8.43
C SER A 116 -15.09 -8.78 -8.49
N ARG A 117 -15.90 -7.72 -8.48
CA ARG A 117 -17.38 -7.79 -8.59
C ARG A 117 -17.86 -8.58 -9.84
N GLN A 118 -17.03 -8.69 -10.87
CA GLN A 118 -17.31 -9.46 -12.08
C GLN A 118 -17.50 -10.96 -11.81
N VAL A 119 -16.78 -11.53 -10.83
CA VAL A 119 -16.87 -12.96 -10.49
C VAL A 119 -18.20 -13.31 -9.82
N TYR A 120 -18.72 -12.41 -8.99
CA TYR A 120 -20.03 -12.59 -8.33
C TYR A 120 -21.18 -12.61 -9.34
N ASN A 121 -21.12 -11.74 -10.36
CA ASN A 121 -22.20 -11.61 -11.34
C ASN A 121 -22.24 -12.80 -12.33
N PHE A 122 -21.08 -13.39 -12.65
CA PHE A 122 -21.01 -14.61 -13.48
C PHE A 122 -21.64 -15.82 -12.76
N ASN A 123 -21.35 -16.00 -11.47
CA ASN A 123 -21.97 -17.07 -10.69
C ASN A 123 -23.49 -16.86 -10.57
N TYR A 124 -23.95 -15.66 -10.20
CA TYR A 124 -25.39 -15.42 -10.07
C TYR A 124 -26.16 -15.63 -11.39
N LYS A 125 -25.58 -15.21 -12.54
CA LYS A 125 -26.19 -15.41 -13.85
C LYS A 125 -26.18 -16.87 -14.31
N SER A 126 -25.16 -17.64 -13.94
CA SER A 126 -25.12 -19.10 -14.12
C SER A 126 -26.26 -19.78 -13.34
N TRP A 127 -26.35 -19.56 -12.03
CA TRP A 127 -27.37 -20.18 -11.17
C TRP A 127 -28.80 -19.72 -11.50
N SER A 128 -29.00 -18.45 -11.83
CA SER A 128 -30.29 -17.93 -12.32
C SER A 128 -30.65 -18.53 -13.68
N GLY A 129 -29.68 -18.68 -14.59
CA GLY A 129 -29.84 -19.35 -15.88
C GLY A 129 -30.25 -20.82 -15.75
N TYR A 130 -29.66 -21.57 -14.80
CA TYR A 130 -30.09 -22.94 -14.52
C TYR A 130 -31.50 -23.00 -13.90
N SER A 131 -31.85 -22.10 -12.99
CA SER A 131 -33.20 -22.09 -12.38
C SER A 131 -34.33 -21.78 -13.37
N LEU A 132 -34.05 -21.00 -14.43
CA LEU A 132 -34.98 -20.71 -15.52
C LEU A 132 -35.12 -21.86 -16.54
N ILE A 133 -34.13 -22.76 -16.60
CA ILE A 133 -34.15 -23.94 -17.49
C ILE A 133 -34.84 -25.14 -16.81
N TYR A 134 -34.79 -25.25 -15.48
CA TYR A 134 -35.38 -26.37 -14.73
C TYR A 134 -36.79 -26.12 -14.15
N ASN A 135 -37.33 -24.89 -14.25
CA ASN A 135 -38.67 -24.53 -13.76
C ASN A 135 -39.65 -24.21 -14.92
N LYS A 136 -39.51 -24.92 -16.04
CA LYS A 136 -40.38 -24.83 -17.22
C LYS A 136 -40.74 -26.25 -17.68
#